data_AF-A0A8J5TLH8-F1
#
_entry.id   AF-A0A8J5TLH8-F1
#
_cell.length_a   1.000
_cell.length_b   1.000
_cell.length_c   1.000
_cell.angle_alpha   90.00
_cell.angle_beta   90.00
_cell.angle_gamma   90.00
#
_symmetry.space_group_name_H-M   'P 1'
#
loop_
_entity.id
_entity.type
_entity.pdbx_description
1 polymer ?
#
loop_
_entity_poly.entity_id
_entity_poly.type
_entity_poly.pdbx_seq_one_letter_code
_entity_poly.pdbx_strand_id
1 'polypeptide(L)'
;MPCLLPHAQSLSEVSPTSLLDPIRPWPYPSPALQHPYKPVPSSPIFRASRLVVDTGLHALGWTRQEAVDYLINHTAMTTVKVENEVDRYITMPGQALAYKVGQLKLMDLRYKAASVLGDEFDIKKFHDVVLDSVGPLDLVEDEVNAWVNAGGKKLDVVRVIQCIKLWSC
;
A
#
# COMPACT_ATOMS: atom_id res chain seq x y z
N MET A 1 -8.99 -47.20 -2.17
CA MET A 1 -9.14 -46.10 -3.15
C MET A 1 -8.26 -44.95 -2.71
N PRO A 2 -7.20 -44.59 -3.45
CA PRO A 2 -6.31 -43.50 -3.08
C PRO A 2 -6.80 -42.14 -3.60
N CYS A 3 -6.69 -41.11 -2.75
CA CYS A 3 -6.99 -39.72 -3.07
C CYS A 3 -6.00 -39.15 -4.10
N LEU A 4 -6.51 -38.62 -5.21
CA LEU A 4 -5.76 -37.81 -6.18
C LEU A 4 -5.66 -36.36 -5.66
N LEU A 5 -4.44 -35.91 -5.36
CA LEU A 5 -4.12 -34.49 -5.22
C LEU A 5 -3.86 -33.91 -6.62
N PRO A 6 -4.35 -32.71 -6.95
CA PRO A 6 -4.02 -32.06 -8.22
C PRO A 6 -2.57 -31.55 -8.22
N HIS A 7 -1.90 -31.74 -9.35
CA HIS A 7 -0.52 -31.31 -9.64
C HIS A 7 -0.32 -29.80 -9.38
N ALA A 8 0.70 -29.47 -8.57
CA ALA A 8 1.22 -28.11 -8.48
C ALA A 8 2.08 -27.83 -9.73
N GLN A 9 1.69 -26.86 -10.57
CA GLN A 9 2.54 -26.38 -11.65
C GLN A 9 3.73 -25.59 -11.10
N SER A 10 4.91 -25.81 -11.68
CA SER A 10 6.18 -25.22 -11.25
C SER A 10 6.26 -23.72 -11.61
N LEU A 11 6.95 -22.97 -10.75
CA LEU A 11 7.21 -21.52 -10.80
C LEU A 11 7.86 -20.97 -12.09
N SER A 12 8.12 -21.80 -13.09
CA SER A 12 8.81 -21.46 -14.34
C SER A 12 7.91 -20.84 -15.42
N GLU A 13 6.58 -20.85 -15.25
CA GLU A 13 5.62 -20.43 -16.30
C GLU A 13 5.13 -18.96 -16.17
N VAL A 14 5.59 -18.21 -15.18
CA VAL A 14 5.09 -16.84 -14.93
C VAL A 14 5.90 -15.81 -15.74
N SER A 15 5.30 -15.30 -16.82
CA SER A 15 5.90 -14.26 -17.68
C SER A 15 6.16 -12.95 -16.92
N PRO A 16 7.30 -12.25 -17.14
CA PRO A 16 7.69 -11.03 -16.41
C PRO A 16 6.69 -9.87 -16.48
N THR A 17 5.87 -9.80 -17.54
CA THR A 17 4.86 -8.74 -17.73
C THR A 17 3.65 -8.87 -16.78
N SER A 18 3.48 -10.01 -16.11
CA SER A 18 2.37 -10.24 -15.18
C SER A 18 2.55 -9.59 -13.80
N LEU A 19 3.74 -9.09 -13.47
CA LEU A 19 4.07 -8.47 -12.18
C LEU A 19 3.69 -6.98 -12.08
N LEU A 20 3.27 -6.36 -13.19
CA LEU A 20 2.94 -4.93 -13.26
C LEU A 20 1.43 -4.66 -13.25
N ASP A 21 0.61 -5.68 -13.13
CA ASP A 21 -0.85 -5.60 -13.29
C ASP A 21 -1.52 -5.30 -11.92
N PRO A 22 -1.97 -4.06 -11.64
CA PRO A 22 -2.44 -3.64 -10.31
C PRO A 22 -3.78 -4.29 -9.90
N ILE A 23 -4.41 -5.04 -10.81
CA ILE A 23 -5.73 -5.65 -10.65
C ILE A 23 -5.63 -7.18 -10.48
N ARG A 24 -4.50 -7.82 -10.81
CA ARG A 24 -4.39 -9.28 -10.76
C ARG A 24 -4.27 -9.77 -9.30
N PRO A 25 -5.18 -10.64 -8.83
CA PRO A 25 -5.02 -11.30 -7.54
C PRO A 25 -3.77 -12.18 -7.53
N TRP A 26 -2.99 -12.15 -6.45
CA TRP A 26 -1.77 -12.95 -6.29
C TRP A 26 -2.06 -14.45 -6.54
N PRO A 27 -1.21 -15.18 -7.29
CA PRO A 27 -1.51 -16.55 -7.74
C PRO A 27 -1.46 -17.59 -6.62
N TYR A 28 -1.01 -17.23 -5.43
CA TYR A 28 -1.01 -18.10 -4.25
C TYR A 28 -2.10 -17.68 -3.28
N PRO A 29 -3.23 -18.40 -3.19
CA PRO A 29 -4.06 -18.29 -2.00
C PRO A 29 -3.24 -18.85 -0.84
N SER A 30 -2.81 -17.97 0.08
CA SER A 30 -2.30 -18.42 1.37
C SER A 30 -3.37 -19.33 2.00
N PRO A 31 -3.02 -20.50 2.56
CA PRO A 31 -4.00 -21.41 3.18
C PRO A 31 -4.85 -20.74 4.27
N ALA A 32 -4.38 -19.61 4.80
CA ALA A 32 -5.11 -18.78 5.77
C ALA A 32 -6.31 -18.00 5.20
N LEU A 33 -6.54 -17.99 3.88
CA LEU A 33 -7.61 -17.23 3.21
C LEU A 33 -8.79 -18.08 2.69
N GLN A 34 -8.78 -19.41 2.88
CA GLN A 34 -9.86 -20.30 2.42
C GLN A 34 -10.96 -20.53 3.47
N HIS A 35 -11.32 -19.53 4.25
CA HIS A 35 -12.53 -19.61 5.08
C HIS A 35 -13.66 -18.78 4.46
N PRO A 36 -14.74 -19.40 3.94
CA PRO A 36 -15.76 -18.72 3.15
C PRO A 36 -16.70 -17.79 3.96
N TYR A 37 -16.39 -17.50 5.23
CA TYR A 37 -17.25 -16.71 6.12
C TYR A 37 -16.46 -15.81 7.10
N LYS A 38 -15.32 -15.26 6.68
CA LYS A 38 -14.69 -14.16 7.41
C LYS A 38 -14.83 -12.86 6.62
N PRO A 39 -15.63 -11.87 7.07
CA PRO A 39 -15.64 -10.55 6.47
C PRO A 39 -14.27 -9.91 6.69
N VAL A 40 -13.42 -9.98 5.67
CA VAL A 40 -12.03 -9.52 5.74
C VAL A 40 -12.04 -7.99 5.83
N PRO A 41 -11.61 -7.39 6.95
CA PRO A 41 -11.47 -5.94 7.08
C PRO A 41 -10.24 -5.42 6.31
N SER A 42 -9.67 -6.23 5.42
CA SER A 42 -8.52 -5.90 4.58
C SER A 42 -8.89 -5.64 3.12
N SER A 43 -10.19 -5.64 2.77
CA SER A 43 -10.63 -5.30 1.42
C SER A 43 -10.24 -3.86 1.04
N PRO A 44 -9.75 -3.61 -0.19
CA PRO A 44 -9.49 -2.27 -0.70
C PRO A 44 -10.72 -1.35 -0.62
N ILE A 45 -11.92 -1.90 -0.83
CA ILE A 45 -13.20 -1.17 -0.74
C ILE A 45 -13.40 -0.65 0.67
N PHE A 46 -13.19 -1.48 1.69
CA PHE A 46 -13.36 -1.05 3.08
C PHE A 46 -12.37 0.05 3.47
N ARG A 47 -11.10 -0.06 3.03
CA ARG A 47 -10.10 1.00 3.26
C ARG A 47 -10.44 2.30 2.52
N ALA A 48 -11.07 2.23 1.35
CA ALA A 48 -11.59 3.40 0.67
C ALA A 48 -12.79 4.00 1.42
N SER A 49 -13.73 3.17 1.89
CA SER A 49 -14.88 3.61 2.69
C SER A 49 -14.48 4.31 3.98
N ARG A 50 -13.34 3.91 4.59
CA ARG A 50 -12.76 4.62 5.76
C ARG A 50 -12.46 6.09 5.49
N LEU A 51 -12.01 6.44 4.28
CA LEU A 51 -11.78 7.85 3.91
C LEU A 51 -13.09 8.65 3.99
N VAL A 52 -14.16 8.09 3.45
CA VAL A 52 -15.47 8.75 3.40
C VAL A 52 -16.08 8.88 4.78
N VAL A 53 -16.01 7.82 5.59
CA VAL A 53 -16.63 7.80 6.93
C VAL A 53 -15.90 8.73 7.91
N ASP A 54 -14.57 8.68 7.95
CA ASP A 54 -13.79 9.50 8.89
C ASP A 54 -13.91 11.00 8.55
N THR A 55 -13.86 11.37 7.27
CA THR A 55 -14.13 12.76 6.84
C THR A 55 -15.61 13.15 7.01
N GLY A 56 -16.52 12.21 6.78
CA GLY A 56 -17.95 12.36 7.05
C GLY A 56 -18.20 12.79 8.50
N LEU A 57 -17.70 12.00 9.45
CA LEU A 57 -17.84 12.22 10.89
C LEU A 57 -17.17 13.52 11.35
N HIS A 58 -15.92 13.77 10.94
CA HIS A 58 -15.08 14.80 11.55
C HIS A 58 -15.03 16.13 10.80
N ALA A 59 -15.40 16.16 9.52
CA ALA A 59 -15.36 17.37 8.69
C ALA A 59 -16.73 17.75 8.09
N LEU A 60 -17.58 16.76 7.76
CA LEU A 60 -18.86 16.98 7.09
C LEU A 60 -20.08 16.92 8.04
N GLY A 61 -19.85 16.67 9.33
CA GLY A 61 -20.90 16.68 10.36
C GLY A 61 -21.84 15.48 10.32
N TRP A 62 -21.42 14.34 9.77
CA TRP A 62 -22.22 13.12 9.79
C TRP A 62 -22.47 12.65 11.21
N THR A 63 -23.68 12.19 11.44
CA THR A 63 -24.06 11.43 12.63
C THR A 63 -23.42 10.05 12.63
N ARG A 64 -23.33 9.44 13.81
CA ARG A 64 -22.89 8.05 13.96
C ARG A 64 -23.71 7.09 13.08
N GLN A 65 -25.03 7.30 13.01
CA GLN A 65 -25.91 6.40 12.26
C GLN A 65 -25.65 6.48 10.75
N GLU A 66 -25.46 7.68 10.20
CA GLU A 66 -25.12 7.85 8.79
C GLU A 66 -23.79 7.15 8.43
N ALA A 67 -22.81 7.22 9.31
CA ALA A 67 -21.54 6.50 9.15
C ALA A 67 -21.71 4.96 9.18
N VAL A 68 -22.55 4.44 10.08
CA VAL A 68 -22.87 3.01 10.17
C VAL A 68 -23.61 2.54 8.91
N ASP A 69 -24.65 3.27 8.51
CA ASP A 69 -25.46 2.94 7.34
C ASP A 69 -24.62 2.95 6.07
N TYR A 70 -23.72 3.92 5.93
CA TYR A 70 -22.78 3.98 4.82
C TYR A 70 -21.91 2.71 4.75
N LEU A 71 -21.31 2.27 5.87
CA LEU A 71 -20.44 1.10 5.87
C LEU A 71 -21.18 -0.21 5.63
N ILE A 72 -22.41 -0.36 6.14
CA ILE A 72 -23.25 -1.53 5.88
C ILE A 72 -23.56 -1.63 4.38
N ASN A 73 -23.90 -0.51 3.74
CA ASN A 73 -24.27 -0.49 2.33
C ASN A 73 -23.09 -0.69 1.37
N HIS A 74 -21.86 -0.40 1.80
CA HIS A 74 -20.67 -0.44 0.93
C HIS A 74 -19.69 -1.56 1.28
N THR A 75 -19.95 -2.37 2.30
CA THR A 75 -19.04 -3.43 2.74
C THR A 75 -19.78 -4.70 3.11
N ALA A 76 -19.12 -5.86 2.98
CA ALA A 76 -19.69 -7.15 3.37
C ALA A 76 -19.49 -7.45 4.88
N MET A 77 -19.41 -6.43 5.73
CA MET A 77 -19.19 -6.61 7.17
C MET A 77 -20.50 -6.81 7.92
N THR A 78 -20.43 -7.52 9.05
CA THR A 78 -21.58 -7.63 9.95
C THR A 78 -21.84 -6.30 10.65
N THR A 79 -23.10 -6.01 10.97
CA THR A 79 -23.53 -4.77 11.65
C THR A 79 -22.72 -4.50 12.92
N VAL A 80 -22.57 -5.52 13.79
CA VAL A 80 -21.79 -5.41 15.04
C VAL A 80 -20.35 -4.96 14.77
N LYS A 81 -19.74 -5.42 13.68
CA LYS A 81 -18.37 -5.05 13.33
C LYS A 81 -18.29 -3.62 12.78
N VAL A 82 -19.28 -3.22 11.98
CA VAL A 82 -19.39 -1.84 11.48
C VAL A 82 -19.50 -0.87 12.65
N GLU A 83 -20.41 -1.13 13.59
CA GLU A 83 -20.63 -0.27 14.76
C GLU A 83 -19.34 -0.09 15.57
N ASN A 84 -18.64 -1.20 15.88
CA ASN A 84 -17.37 -1.15 16.59
C ASN A 84 -16.29 -0.34 15.85
N GLU A 85 -16.21 -0.43 14.52
CA GLU A 85 -15.26 0.38 13.73
C GLU A 85 -15.65 1.86 13.71
N VAL A 86 -16.94 2.18 13.60
CA VAL A 86 -17.42 3.57 13.64
C VAL A 86 -17.13 4.20 15.01
N ASP A 87 -17.38 3.50 16.10
CA ASP A 87 -17.06 3.97 17.46
C ASP A 87 -15.55 4.21 17.62
N ARG A 88 -14.73 3.37 16.98
CA ARG A 88 -13.28 3.56 16.92
C ARG A 88 -12.88 4.80 16.12
N TYR A 89 -13.56 5.12 15.01
CA TYR A 89 -13.26 6.31 14.22
C TYR A 89 -13.65 7.60 14.96
N ILE A 90 -14.74 7.57 15.72
CA ILE A 90 -15.17 8.68 16.57
C ILE A 90 -14.11 8.96 17.65
N THR A 91 -13.56 7.92 18.27
CA THR A 91 -12.57 8.05 19.36
C THR A 91 -11.14 8.34 18.87
N MET A 92 -10.80 7.97 17.63
CA MET A 92 -9.46 8.12 17.06
C MET A 92 -9.51 8.77 15.67
N PRO A 93 -9.72 10.11 15.59
CA PRO A 93 -9.83 10.81 14.31
C PRO A 93 -8.56 10.67 13.47
N GLY A 94 -8.73 10.44 12.16
CA GLY A 94 -7.63 10.42 11.19
C GLY A 94 -6.81 9.12 11.12
N GLN A 95 -6.90 8.25 12.14
CA GLN A 95 -6.16 6.97 12.14
C GLN A 95 -6.57 6.08 10.96
N ALA A 96 -7.86 6.08 10.61
CA ALA A 96 -8.40 5.27 9.54
C ALA A 96 -7.91 5.73 8.15
N LEU A 97 -7.61 7.03 8.01
CA LEU A 97 -7.17 7.65 6.75
C LEU A 97 -5.78 7.19 6.32
N ALA A 98 -4.89 6.98 7.31
CA ALA A 98 -3.47 6.71 7.08
C ALA A 98 -3.23 5.55 6.09
N TYR A 99 -4.05 4.50 6.14
CA TYR A 99 -3.91 3.34 5.28
C TYR A 99 -4.04 3.67 3.79
N LYS A 100 -5.09 4.43 3.42
CA LYS A 100 -5.38 4.70 2.01
C LYS A 100 -4.63 5.93 1.52
N VAL A 101 -4.48 6.96 2.36
CA VAL A 101 -3.67 8.14 2.05
C VAL A 101 -2.21 7.76 1.81
N GLY A 102 -1.61 6.95 2.70
CA GLY A 102 -0.23 6.49 2.51
C GLY A 102 -0.06 5.64 1.25
N GLN A 103 -1.01 4.73 0.97
CA GLN A 103 -0.99 3.96 -0.27
C GLN A 103 -1.04 4.87 -1.50
N LEU A 104 -1.97 5.84 -1.53
CA LEU A 104 -2.13 6.75 -2.67
C LEU A 104 -0.86 7.57 -2.89
N LYS A 105 -0.24 8.07 -1.81
CA LYS A 105 1.00 8.85 -1.90
C LYS A 105 2.16 8.02 -2.45
N LEU A 106 2.37 6.80 -1.97
CA LEU A 106 3.43 5.92 -2.49
C LEU A 106 3.19 5.53 -3.95
N MET A 107 1.93 5.32 -4.34
CA MET A 107 1.59 5.08 -5.75
C MET A 107 1.91 6.30 -6.62
N ASP A 108 1.53 7.50 -6.17
CA ASP A 108 1.80 8.76 -6.86
C ASP A 108 3.32 8.99 -7.04
N LEU A 109 4.10 8.81 -5.97
CA LEU A 109 5.57 8.89 -6.02
C LEU A 109 6.17 7.91 -7.01
N ARG A 110 5.66 6.68 -7.06
CA ARG A 110 6.10 5.67 -8.04
C ARG A 110 5.80 6.11 -9.47
N TYR A 111 4.59 6.60 -9.74
CA TYR A 111 4.21 7.07 -11.08
C TYR A 111 5.06 8.27 -11.51
N LYS A 112 5.27 9.23 -10.60
CA LYS A 112 6.15 10.37 -10.81
C LYS A 112 7.56 9.91 -11.14
N ALA A 113 8.16 9.05 -10.32
CA ALA A 113 9.51 8.53 -10.56
C ALA A 113 9.64 7.80 -11.90
N ALA A 114 8.68 6.94 -12.25
CA ALA A 114 8.66 6.24 -13.53
C ALA A 114 8.54 7.21 -14.72
N SER A 115 7.73 8.26 -14.58
CA SER A 115 7.55 9.27 -15.63
C SER A 115 8.81 10.12 -15.86
N VAL A 116 9.57 10.41 -14.81
CA VAL A 116 10.78 11.25 -14.88
C VAL A 116 11.99 10.44 -15.34
N LEU A 117 12.16 9.21 -14.85
CA LEU A 117 13.33 8.38 -15.14
C LEU A 117 13.20 7.59 -16.46
N GLY A 118 11.97 7.33 -16.93
CA GLY A 118 11.75 6.56 -18.16
C GLY A 118 12.43 5.19 -18.10
N ASP A 119 13.31 4.93 -19.07
CA ASP A 119 14.05 3.66 -19.20
C ASP A 119 15.04 3.40 -18.05
N GLU A 120 15.46 4.45 -17.33
CA GLU A 120 16.34 4.33 -16.16
C GLU A 120 15.57 3.96 -14.87
N PHE A 121 14.23 3.88 -14.94
CA PHE A 121 13.41 3.51 -13.79
C PHE A 121 13.57 2.03 -13.42
N ASP A 122 13.97 1.77 -12.18
CA ASP A 122 14.05 0.43 -11.62
C ASP A 122 13.15 0.34 -10.36
N ILE A 123 12.14 -0.54 -10.43
CA ILE A 123 11.19 -0.76 -9.34
C ILE A 123 11.87 -1.31 -8.07
N LYS A 124 12.95 -2.08 -8.20
CA LYS A 124 13.68 -2.61 -7.04
C LYS A 124 14.37 -1.49 -6.30
N LYS A 125 15.03 -0.57 -7.02
CA LYS A 125 15.67 0.60 -6.43
C LYS A 125 14.65 1.55 -5.79
N PHE A 126 13.48 1.72 -6.42
CA PHE A 126 12.39 2.47 -5.80
C PHE A 126 11.96 1.85 -4.46
N HIS A 127 11.78 0.52 -4.41
CA HIS A 127 11.44 -0.16 -3.16
C HIS A 127 12.55 -0.03 -2.11
N ASP A 128 13.83 -0.15 -2.50
CA ASP A 128 14.96 0.07 -1.60
C ASP A 128 14.87 1.46 -0.95
N VAL A 129 14.72 2.52 -1.76
CA VAL A 129 14.62 3.90 -1.24
C VAL A 129 13.46 4.04 -0.26
N VAL A 130 12.28 3.51 -0.59
CA VAL A 130 11.09 3.60 0.26
C VAL A 130 11.24 2.80 1.56
N LEU A 131 11.87 1.62 1.52
CA LEU A 131 12.05 0.76 2.71
C LEU A 131 13.21 1.22 3.61
N ASP A 132 14.24 1.84 3.02
CA ASP A 132 15.35 2.45 3.75
C ASP A 132 14.93 3.79 4.38
N SER A 133 13.90 4.43 3.84
CA SER A 133 13.31 5.64 4.41
C SER A 133 12.51 5.32 5.68
N VAL A 134 12.82 6.02 6.78
CA VAL A 134 12.09 5.92 8.05
C VAL A 134 11.57 7.28 8.44
N GLY A 135 10.24 7.45 8.51
CA GLY A 135 9.65 8.71 8.96
C GLY A 135 8.29 9.05 8.36
N PRO A 136 7.86 10.32 8.47
CA PRO A 136 6.63 10.81 7.85
C PRO A 136 6.68 10.73 6.32
N LEU A 137 5.52 10.72 5.67
CA LEU A 137 5.41 10.59 4.20
C LEU A 137 6.16 11.70 3.45
N ASP A 138 6.25 12.90 4.01
CA ASP A 138 6.97 14.03 3.39
C ASP A 138 8.48 13.75 3.30
N LEU A 139 9.05 13.13 4.34
CA LEU A 139 10.46 12.73 4.33
C LEU A 139 10.73 11.63 3.29
N VAL A 140 9.81 10.65 3.20
CA VAL A 140 9.89 9.60 2.18
C VAL A 140 9.80 10.20 0.77
N GLU A 141 8.95 11.22 0.58
CA GLU A 141 8.88 11.96 -0.67
C GLU A 141 10.18 12.68 -1.01
N ASP A 142 10.81 13.33 -0.04
CA ASP A 142 12.10 14.01 -0.22
C ASP A 142 13.21 13.03 -0.63
N GLU A 143 13.31 11.86 0.03
CA GLU A 143 14.27 10.80 -0.31
C GLU A 143 14.03 10.25 -1.73
N VAL A 144 12.77 9.99 -2.10
CA VAL A 144 12.41 9.56 -3.46
C VAL A 144 12.77 10.63 -4.49
N ASN A 145 12.46 11.91 -4.21
CA ASN A 145 12.80 13.01 -5.11
C ASN A 145 14.32 13.17 -5.26
N ALA A 146 15.10 13.02 -4.18
CA ALA A 146 16.56 13.06 -4.22
C ALA A 146 17.13 11.93 -5.09
N TRP A 147 16.61 10.70 -4.94
CA TRP A 147 16.98 9.56 -5.78
C TRP A 147 16.63 9.76 -7.27
N VAL A 148 15.44 10.30 -7.56
CA VAL A 148 15.03 10.64 -8.93
C VAL A 148 15.96 11.69 -9.53
N ASN A 149 16.28 12.76 -8.79
CA ASN A 149 17.20 13.83 -9.23
C ASN A 149 18.64 13.32 -9.44
N ALA A 150 19.05 12.27 -8.74
CA ALA A 150 20.32 11.57 -8.94
C ALA A 150 20.32 10.62 -10.16
N GLY A 151 19.23 10.59 -10.94
CA GLY A 151 19.10 9.78 -12.16
C GLY A 151 18.85 8.30 -11.88
N GLY A 152 18.14 7.96 -10.80
CA GLY A 152 17.74 6.58 -10.53
C GLY A 152 18.88 5.66 -10.06
N LYS A 153 20.06 6.22 -9.78
CA LYS A 153 21.22 5.48 -9.26
C LYS A 153 21.17 5.49 -7.74
N LYS A 154 21.27 4.31 -7.11
CA LYS A 154 21.41 4.23 -5.65
C LYS A 154 22.70 4.96 -5.28
N LEU A 155 22.61 5.93 -4.37
CA LEU A 155 23.78 6.51 -3.74
C LEU A 155 24.39 5.42 -2.85
N ASP A 156 25.32 4.66 -3.41
CA ASP A 156 26.10 3.74 -2.59
C ASP A 156 26.77 4.56 -1.48
N VAL A 157 26.51 4.20 -0.23
CA VAL A 157 27.16 4.82 0.94
C VAL A 157 28.70 4.74 0.78
N VAL A 158 29.17 3.72 0.06
CA VAL A 158 30.57 3.56 -0.38
C VAL A 158 31.02 4.73 -1.25
N ARG A 159 30.23 5.21 -2.21
CA ARG A 159 30.55 6.38 -3.05
C ARG A 159 30.55 7.69 -2.28
N VAL A 160 29.67 7.85 -1.29
CA VAL A 160 29.66 9.04 -0.43
C VAL A 160 30.94 9.09 0.43
N ILE A 161 31.34 7.97 1.04
CA ILE A 161 32.61 7.86 1.77
C ILE A 161 33.81 8.06 0.84
N GLN A 162 33.74 7.58 -0.40
CA GLN A 162 34.81 7.71 -1.38
C GLN A 162 34.92 9.15 -1.92
N CYS A 163 33.81 9.89 -2.05
CA CYS A 163 33.84 11.32 -2.36
C CYS A 163 34.38 12.16 -1.19
N ILE A 164 34.02 11.82 0.07
CA ILE A 164 34.57 12.49 1.25
C ILE A 164 36.08 12.24 1.38
N LYS A 165 36.55 11.02 1.06
CA LYS A 165 37.98 10.69 1.00
C LYS A 165 38.73 11.32 -0.18
N LEU A 166 38.04 11.77 -1.23
CA LEU A 166 38.66 12.45 -2.38
C LEU A 166 38.68 13.98 -2.23
N TRP A 167 37.92 14.53 -1.27
CA TRP A 167 37.90 15.96 -0.92
C TRP A 167 38.70 16.31 0.34
N SER A 168 39.10 15.31 1.12
CA SER A 168 40.13 15.46 2.14
C SER A 168 41.44 15.00 1.49
N CYS A 169 42.41 15.91 1.39
CA CYS A 169 43.74 15.70 0.79
C CYS A 169 44.39 14.33 1.05
#